data_AF-A0A2M7NHB5-F1
#
_entry.id   AF-A0A2M7NHB5-F1
#
_cell.length_a   1.000
_cell.length_b   1.000
_cell.length_c   1.000
_cell.angle_alpha   90.00
_cell.angle_beta   90.00
_cell.angle_gamma   90.00
#
_symmetry.space_group_name_H-M   'P 1'
#
loop_
_entity.id
_entity.type
_entity.pdbx_description
1 polymer ?
#
loop_
_entity_poly.entity_id
_entity_poly.type
_entity_poly.pdbx_seq_one_letter_code
_entity_poly.pdbx_strand_id
1 'polypeptide(L)'
;MGNINQELERLQLISDFLKGKFSPKQLENFKKRLENDPVLQEELHKHKKLIELLKKKQEQNIDFLLEPKNDMDYMKQERIYRRAQLRQELEKIKEQKTEQQENWERKIAQSNQPSIYKMAAVFFGAIAIGASVFIVATQLIDTQNEKALQAEVTAPTLVEVETDPADALEQTKDNSLFQNNKEVIVQNQNTETDVNTTTQKNNSSLDEKLEKENLLAYQPIEELENKLNQNTRSSINLQSPAIFVENYNKNMIFEWTGTSEEEIYLEIINSKKETTKYENLESPFKLEQQLEKGIYYWILQTDSEVIKRGKFLVK
;
A
#
# COMPACT_ATOMS: atom_id res chain seq x y z
N MET A 1 -20.43 -37.74 -16.81
CA MET A 1 -19.93 -37.12 -15.55
C MET A 1 -19.34 -38.11 -14.54
N GLY A 2 -19.13 -39.40 -14.87
CA GLY A 2 -18.64 -40.40 -13.90
C GLY A 2 -17.13 -40.44 -13.64
N ASN A 3 -16.31 -39.59 -14.29
CA ASN A 3 -14.84 -39.72 -14.25
C ASN A 3 -14.17 -38.88 -13.14
N ILE A 4 -14.77 -37.74 -12.77
CA ILE A 4 -14.15 -36.79 -11.84
C ILE A 4 -13.97 -37.39 -10.44
N ASN A 5 -14.96 -38.14 -9.96
CA ASN A 5 -14.88 -38.77 -8.64
C ASN A 5 -13.80 -39.87 -8.59
N GLN A 6 -13.63 -40.62 -9.68
CA GLN A 6 -12.60 -41.66 -9.76
C GLN A 6 -11.19 -41.07 -9.83
N GLU A 7 -11.00 -39.98 -10.57
CA GLU A 7 -9.73 -39.24 -10.60
C GLU A 7 -9.38 -38.67 -9.22
N LEU A 8 -10.36 -38.07 -8.52
CA LEU A 8 -10.14 -37.47 -7.21
C LEU A 8 -9.80 -38.52 -6.15
N GLU A 9 -10.47 -39.68 -6.18
CA GLU A 9 -10.13 -40.83 -5.35
C GLU A 9 -8.71 -41.34 -5.62
N ARG A 10 -8.29 -41.46 -6.89
CA ARG A 10 -6.93 -41.88 -7.26
C ARG A 10 -5.87 -40.91 -6.75
N LEU A 11 -6.08 -39.61 -6.95
CA LEU A 11 -5.17 -38.56 -6.48
C LEU A 11 -5.03 -38.58 -4.95
N GLN A 12 -6.13 -38.77 -4.23
CA GLN A 12 -6.10 -38.88 -2.77
C GLN A 12 -5.30 -40.11 -2.32
N LEU A 13 -5.50 -41.24 -2.98
CA LEU A 13 -4.81 -42.50 -2.70
C LEU A 13 -3.29 -42.38 -2.95
N ILE A 14 -2.90 -41.73 -4.06
CA ILE A 14 -1.49 -41.41 -4.35
C ILE A 14 -0.91 -40.47 -3.28
N SER A 15 -1.65 -39.44 -2.88
CA SER A 15 -1.21 -38.46 -1.86
C SER A 15 -0.93 -39.14 -0.52
N ASP A 16 -1.85 -40.00 -0.06
CA ASP A 16 -1.72 -40.69 1.22
C ASP A 16 -0.58 -41.72 1.19
N PHE A 17 -0.36 -42.40 0.06
CA PHE A 17 0.80 -43.27 -0.14
C PHE A 17 2.12 -42.49 -0.05
N LEU A 18 2.25 -41.37 -0.78
CA LEU A 18 3.47 -40.56 -0.80
C LEU A 18 3.77 -39.90 0.56
N LYS A 19 2.73 -39.64 1.37
CA LYS A 19 2.85 -39.13 2.74
C LYS A 19 3.12 -40.23 3.78
N GLY A 20 3.17 -41.51 3.38
CA GLY A 20 3.41 -42.62 4.29
C GLY A 20 2.25 -42.90 5.25
N LYS A 21 1.02 -42.53 4.89
CA LYS A 21 -0.17 -42.69 5.75
C LYS A 21 -0.82 -44.08 5.68
N PHE A 22 -0.29 -44.98 4.86
CA PHE A 22 -0.88 -46.29 4.65
C PHE A 22 -0.53 -47.26 5.77
N SER A 23 -1.53 -47.94 6.32
CA SER A 23 -1.33 -49.14 7.12
C SER A 23 -0.72 -50.27 6.27
N PRO A 24 -0.08 -51.29 6.86
CA PRO A 24 0.52 -52.40 6.12
C PRO A 24 -0.46 -53.12 5.17
N LYS A 25 -1.72 -53.29 5.60
CA LYS A 25 -2.78 -53.89 4.76
C LYS A 25 -3.16 -52.99 3.58
N GLN A 26 -3.26 -51.67 3.79
CA GLN A 26 -3.53 -50.71 2.71
C GLN A 26 -2.39 -50.64 1.70
N LEU A 27 -1.14 -50.75 2.17
CA LEU A 27 0.04 -50.79 1.33
C LEU A 27 0.03 -52.02 0.41
N GLU A 28 -0.33 -53.20 0.93
CA GLU A 28 -0.45 -54.42 0.12
C GLU A 28 -1.58 -54.30 -0.91
N ASN A 29 -2.74 -53.80 -0.51
CA ASN A 29 -3.87 -53.56 -1.43
C ASN A 29 -3.50 -52.54 -2.51
N PHE A 30 -2.77 -51.48 -2.17
CA PHE A 30 -2.32 -50.49 -3.13
C PHE A 30 -1.33 -51.06 -4.13
N LYS A 31 -0.39 -51.92 -3.70
CA LYS A 31 0.53 -52.62 -4.60
C LYS A 31 -0.22 -53.51 -5.58
N LYS A 32 -1.19 -54.30 -5.11
CA LYS A 32 -2.07 -55.12 -5.97
C LYS A 32 -2.85 -54.26 -6.95
N ARG A 33 -3.32 -53.08 -6.54
CA ARG A 33 -4.03 -52.15 -7.43
C ARG A 33 -3.11 -51.53 -8.47
N LEU A 34 -1.87 -51.18 -8.11
CA LEU A 34 -0.86 -50.68 -9.04
C LEU A 34 -0.49 -51.71 -10.13
N GLU A 35 -0.46 -52.99 -9.78
CA GLU A 35 -0.19 -54.07 -10.77
C GLU A 35 -1.32 -54.22 -11.79
N ASN A 36 -2.55 -53.88 -11.42
CA ASN A 36 -3.74 -54.07 -12.25
C ASN A 36 -4.25 -52.78 -12.93
N ASP A 37 -3.78 -51.60 -12.51
CA ASP A 37 -4.24 -50.30 -13.00
C ASP A 37 -3.05 -49.48 -13.57
N PRO A 38 -2.80 -49.54 -14.90
CA PRO A 38 -1.68 -48.85 -15.53
C PRO A 38 -1.82 -47.32 -15.44
N VAL A 39 -3.04 -46.79 -15.36
CA VAL A 39 -3.28 -45.33 -15.24
C VAL A 39 -2.81 -44.84 -13.88
N LEU A 40 -3.12 -45.59 -12.82
CA LEU A 40 -2.64 -45.31 -11.46
C LEU A 40 -1.10 -45.36 -11.37
N GLN A 41 -0.47 -46.29 -12.09
CA GLN A 41 0.99 -46.39 -12.16
C GLN A 41 1.63 -45.17 -12.84
N GLU A 42 1.05 -44.70 -13.95
CA GLU A 42 1.53 -43.52 -14.67
C GLU A 42 1.37 -42.24 -13.82
N GLU A 43 0.22 -42.07 -13.17
CA GLU A 43 -0.02 -40.93 -12.26
C GLU A 43 0.94 -40.92 -11.06
N LEU A 44 1.20 -42.09 -10.45
CA LEU A 44 2.18 -42.21 -9.38
C LEU A 44 3.59 -41.83 -9.86
N HIS A 45 3.97 -42.25 -11.06
CA HIS A 45 5.25 -41.88 -11.66
C HIS A 45 5.37 -40.36 -11.87
N LYS A 46 4.32 -39.71 -12.42
CA LYS A 46 4.26 -38.25 -12.60
C LYS A 46 4.44 -37.52 -11.27
N HIS A 47 3.75 -37.94 -10.20
CA HIS A 47 3.86 -37.32 -8.89
C HIS A 47 5.25 -37.49 -8.27
N LYS A 48 5.86 -38.68 -8.39
CA LYS A 48 7.24 -38.91 -7.92
C LYS A 48 8.25 -37.99 -8.63
N LYS A 49 8.13 -37.88 -9.95
CA LYS A 49 8.96 -36.99 -10.76
C LYS A 49 8.78 -35.51 -10.36
N LEU A 50 7.55 -35.09 -10.10
CA LEU A 50 7.28 -33.74 -9.62
C LEU A 50 7.93 -33.47 -8.26
N ILE A 51 7.81 -34.42 -7.31
CA ILE A 51 8.45 -34.30 -5.98
C ILE A 51 9.98 -34.22 -6.13
N GLU A 52 10.58 -35.03 -6.99
CA GLU A 52 12.02 -34.98 -7.27
C GLU A 52 12.45 -33.62 -7.84
N LEU A 53 11.69 -33.06 -8.78
CA LEU A 53 11.96 -31.73 -9.33
C LEU A 53 11.82 -30.62 -8.28
N LEU A 54 10.82 -30.72 -7.39
CA LEU A 54 10.64 -29.78 -6.29
C LEU A 54 11.79 -29.86 -5.28
N LYS A 55 12.25 -31.08 -4.95
CA LYS A 55 13.43 -31.28 -4.09
C LYS A 55 14.69 -30.71 -4.72
N LYS A 56 14.95 -31.00 -6.00
CA LYS A 56 16.09 -30.44 -6.74
C LYS A 56 16.06 -28.91 -6.76
N LYS A 57 14.88 -28.31 -6.96
CA LYS A 57 14.71 -26.85 -6.90
C LYS A 57 14.96 -26.30 -5.49
N GLN A 58 14.50 -27.00 -4.46
CA GLN A 58 14.73 -26.63 -3.07
C GLN A 58 16.22 -26.73 -2.71
N GLU A 59 16.91 -27.80 -3.11
CA GLU A 59 18.34 -27.99 -2.96
C GLU A 59 19.13 -26.89 -3.68
N GLN A 60 18.77 -26.57 -4.93
CA GLN A 60 19.37 -25.44 -5.66
C GLN A 60 19.17 -24.10 -4.96
N ASN A 61 18.00 -23.87 -4.37
CA ASN A 61 17.76 -22.65 -3.57
C ASN A 61 18.57 -22.65 -2.27
N ILE A 62 18.79 -23.80 -1.64
CA ILE A 62 19.61 -23.91 -0.42
C ILE A 62 21.10 -23.75 -0.76
N ASP A 63 21.58 -24.38 -1.83
CA ASP A 63 22.96 -24.22 -2.32
C ASP A 63 23.22 -22.76 -2.74
N PHE A 64 22.23 -22.11 -3.35
CA PHE A 64 22.27 -20.69 -3.64
C PHE A 64 22.35 -19.82 -2.36
N LEU A 65 21.68 -20.22 -1.27
CA LEU A 65 21.73 -19.52 0.01
C LEU A 65 23.01 -19.81 0.83
N LEU A 66 23.72 -20.92 0.54
CA LEU A 66 24.90 -21.36 1.29
C LEU A 66 26.23 -21.01 0.61
N GLU A 67 26.24 -20.61 -0.67
CA GLU A 67 27.44 -20.06 -1.29
C GLU A 67 27.69 -18.62 -0.80
N PRO A 68 28.80 -18.32 -0.10
CA PRO A 68 29.18 -16.96 0.23
C PRO A 68 29.70 -16.28 -1.04
N LYS A 69 28.78 -15.87 -1.92
CA LYS A 69 29.09 -15.02 -3.07
C LYS A 69 29.10 -13.56 -2.62
N ASN A 70 30.07 -12.80 -3.13
CA ASN A 70 30.10 -11.34 -3.06
C ASN A 70 28.77 -10.79 -3.59
N ASP A 71 27.84 -10.57 -2.66
CA ASP A 71 26.39 -10.43 -2.86
C ASP A 71 26.01 -9.23 -3.73
N MET A 72 26.92 -8.26 -3.83
CA MET A 72 26.72 -7.02 -4.58
C MET A 72 26.65 -7.22 -6.10
N ASP A 73 27.47 -8.11 -6.67
CA ASP A 73 27.53 -8.25 -8.14
C ASP A 73 26.39 -9.10 -8.68
N TYR A 74 25.99 -10.14 -7.95
CA TYR A 74 24.83 -10.95 -8.31
C TYR A 74 23.53 -10.15 -8.21
N MET A 75 23.30 -9.45 -7.09
CA MET A 75 22.11 -8.60 -6.91
C MET A 75 22.06 -7.43 -7.89
N LYS A 76 23.21 -7.00 -8.41
CA LYS A 76 23.30 -6.00 -9.48
C LYS A 76 22.89 -6.60 -10.83
N GLN A 77 23.38 -7.80 -11.17
CA GLN A 77 22.99 -8.51 -12.39
C GLN A 77 21.51 -8.87 -12.39
N GLU A 78 20.96 -9.34 -11.27
CA GLU A 78 19.54 -9.67 -11.17
C GLU A 78 18.66 -8.42 -11.32
N ARG A 79 19.05 -7.28 -10.71
CA ARG A 79 18.35 -6.00 -10.92
C ARG A 79 18.38 -5.54 -12.37
N ILE A 80 19.51 -5.73 -13.07
CA ILE A 80 19.62 -5.41 -14.50
C ILE A 80 18.68 -6.32 -15.31
N TYR A 81 18.66 -7.62 -15.02
CA TYR A 81 17.81 -8.58 -15.70
C TYR A 81 16.31 -8.29 -15.51
N ARG A 82 15.87 -8.05 -14.26
CA ARG A 82 14.47 -7.69 -13.97
C ARG A 82 14.06 -6.37 -14.64
N ARG A 83 14.95 -5.37 -14.68
CA ARG A 83 14.70 -4.11 -15.41
C ARG A 83 14.57 -4.33 -16.92
N ALA A 84 15.34 -5.24 -17.49
CA ALA A 84 15.24 -5.57 -18.91
C ALA A 84 13.91 -6.27 -19.24
N GLN A 85 13.47 -7.22 -18.41
CA GLN A 85 12.16 -7.87 -18.56
C GLN A 85 11.01 -6.87 -18.47
N LEU A 86 11.02 -5.99 -17.46
CA LEU A 86 9.99 -4.96 -17.31
C LEU A 86 9.94 -4.00 -18.50
N ARG A 87 11.09 -3.64 -19.09
CA ARG A 87 11.12 -2.83 -20.32
C ARG A 87 10.46 -3.56 -21.49
N GLN A 88 10.74 -4.84 -21.65
CA GLN A 88 10.16 -5.65 -22.71
C GLN A 88 8.64 -5.80 -22.55
N GLU A 89 8.15 -5.97 -21.32
CA GLU A 89 6.71 -6.01 -21.04
C GLU A 89 6.03 -4.65 -21.28
N LEU A 90 6.67 -3.55 -20.86
CA LEU A 90 6.16 -2.21 -21.14
C LEU A 90 6.12 -1.89 -22.63
N GLU A 91 7.08 -2.38 -23.41
CA GLU A 91 7.12 -2.23 -24.87
C GLU A 91 5.97 -2.99 -25.53
N LYS A 92 5.71 -4.24 -25.11
CA LYS A 92 4.52 -5.00 -25.55
C LYS A 92 3.20 -4.30 -25.22
N ILE A 93 3.09 -3.71 -24.02
CA ILE A 93 1.88 -2.95 -23.63
C ILE A 93 1.72 -1.70 -24.50
N LYS A 94 2.82 -1.01 -24.85
CA LYS A 94 2.78 0.14 -25.75
C LYS A 94 2.34 -0.27 -27.15
N GLU A 95 2.92 -1.33 -27.71
CA GLU A 95 2.54 -1.89 -29.02
C GLU A 95 1.04 -2.24 -29.05
N GLN A 96 0.55 -2.93 -28.01
CA GLN A 96 -0.87 -3.28 -27.91
C GLN A 96 -1.79 -2.05 -27.84
N LYS A 97 -1.38 -0.99 -27.12
CA LYS A 97 -2.15 0.27 -27.08
C LYS A 97 -2.15 0.98 -28.42
N THR A 98 -1.02 1.02 -29.13
CA THR A 98 -0.96 1.62 -30.47
C THR A 98 -1.84 0.86 -31.46
N GLU A 99 -1.85 -0.47 -31.43
CA GLU A 99 -2.74 -1.29 -32.27
C GLU A 99 -4.22 -1.02 -31.95
N GLN A 100 -4.57 -0.89 -30.67
CA GLN A 100 -5.94 -0.54 -30.26
C GLN A 100 -6.34 0.84 -30.75
N GLN A 101 -5.44 1.82 -30.67
CA GLN A 101 -5.69 3.18 -31.16
C GLN A 101 -5.86 3.20 -32.68
N GLU A 102 -4.97 2.56 -33.45
CA GLU A 102 -5.12 2.44 -34.90
C GLU A 102 -6.42 1.75 -35.30
N ASN A 103 -6.82 0.68 -34.59
CA ASN A 103 -8.07 -0.02 -34.85
C ASN A 103 -9.29 0.88 -34.55
N TRP A 104 -9.23 1.65 -33.47
CA TRP A 104 -10.26 2.63 -33.14
C TRP A 104 -10.36 3.74 -34.21
N GLU A 105 -9.23 4.28 -34.67
CA GLU A 105 -9.18 5.26 -35.75
C GLU A 105 -9.71 4.70 -37.07
N ARG A 106 -9.36 3.45 -37.43
CA ARG A 106 -9.93 2.77 -38.61
C ARG A 106 -11.44 2.57 -38.49
N LYS A 107 -11.95 2.19 -37.31
CA LYS A 107 -13.40 2.08 -37.06
C LYS A 107 -14.10 3.42 -37.19
N ILE A 108 -13.51 4.50 -36.69
CA ILE A 108 -14.06 5.84 -36.85
C ILE A 108 -14.07 6.26 -38.31
N ALA A 109 -12.96 6.08 -39.04
CA ALA A 109 -12.87 6.39 -40.45
C ALA A 109 -13.90 5.61 -41.30
N GLN A 110 -14.16 4.35 -40.96
CA GLN A 110 -15.23 3.56 -41.59
C GLN A 110 -16.63 4.05 -41.20
N SER A 111 -16.85 4.46 -39.94
CA SER A 111 -18.14 4.97 -39.46
C SER A 111 -18.48 6.39 -39.93
N ASN A 112 -17.46 7.19 -40.26
CA ASN A 112 -17.55 8.56 -40.75
C ASN A 112 -17.58 8.67 -42.27
N GLN A 113 -17.63 7.56 -43.03
CA GLN A 113 -18.19 7.65 -44.37
C GLN A 113 -19.66 8.04 -44.21
N PRO A 114 -20.08 9.26 -44.62
CA PRO A 114 -21.45 9.68 -44.44
C PRO A 114 -22.31 8.71 -45.24
N SER A 115 -23.08 7.86 -44.55
CA SER A 115 -24.08 7.06 -45.24
C SER A 115 -25.00 8.07 -45.94
N ILE A 116 -25.19 7.89 -47.24
CA ILE A 116 -25.97 8.80 -48.11
C ILE A 116 -27.33 9.14 -47.46
N TYR A 117 -27.88 8.22 -46.68
CA TYR A 117 -29.11 8.36 -45.90
C TYR A 117 -29.05 9.39 -44.76
N LYS A 118 -27.92 9.55 -44.05
CA LYS A 118 -27.78 10.55 -42.98
C LYS A 118 -27.71 11.98 -43.53
N MET A 119 -27.07 12.19 -44.68
CA MET A 119 -27.10 13.51 -45.34
C MET A 119 -28.50 13.84 -45.88
N ALA A 120 -29.19 12.87 -46.50
CA ALA A 120 -30.55 13.09 -46.98
C ALA A 120 -31.52 13.52 -45.86
N ALA A 121 -31.45 12.89 -44.68
CA ALA A 121 -32.30 13.23 -43.54
C ALA A 121 -32.07 14.66 -43.00
N VAL A 122 -30.83 15.13 -42.99
CA VAL A 122 -30.51 16.51 -42.56
C VAL A 122 -31.03 17.54 -43.58
N PHE A 123 -30.94 17.24 -44.88
CA PHE A 123 -31.51 18.10 -45.92
C PHE A 123 -33.04 18.19 -45.84
N PHE A 124 -33.75 17.08 -45.57
CA PHE A 124 -35.21 17.12 -45.38
C PHE A 124 -35.63 17.85 -44.10
N GLY A 125 -34.85 17.73 -43.02
CA GLY A 125 -35.11 18.46 -41.77
C GLY A 125 -34.97 19.98 -41.89
N ALA A 126 -33.95 20.45 -42.62
CA ALA A 126 -33.72 21.88 -42.81
C ALA A 126 -34.83 22.57 -43.63
N ILE A 127 -35.39 21.89 -44.64
CA ILE A 127 -36.49 22.42 -45.45
C ILE A 127 -37.78 22.56 -44.62
N ALA A 128 -38.04 21.62 -43.71
CA ALA A 128 -39.23 21.66 -42.84
C ALA A 128 -39.18 22.83 -41.83
N ILE A 129 -38.00 23.12 -41.27
CA ILE A 129 -37.81 24.22 -40.32
C ILE A 129 -37.94 25.57 -41.03
N GLY A 130 -37.39 25.73 -42.24
CA GLY A 130 -37.51 26.97 -43.03
C GLY A 130 -38.96 27.36 -43.36
N ALA A 131 -39.83 26.39 -43.64
CA ALA A 131 -41.25 26.65 -43.91
C ALA A 131 -42.02 27.11 -42.66
N SER A 132 -41.61 26.69 -41.46
CA SER A 132 -42.29 27.04 -40.21
C SER A 132 -42.00 28.48 -39.74
N VAL A 133 -40.80 29.01 -40.02
CA VAL A 133 -40.42 30.37 -39.63
C VAL A 133 -41.10 31.43 -40.51
N PHE A 134 -41.41 31.11 -41.77
CA PHE A 134 -42.05 32.06 -42.69
C PHE A 134 -43.53 32.35 -42.35
N ILE A 135 -44.23 31.39 -41.72
CA ILE A 135 -45.65 31.55 -41.31
C ILE A 135 -45.76 32.40 -40.03
N VAL A 136 -44.79 32.30 -39.11
CA VAL A 136 -44.80 33.06 -37.86
C VAL A 136 -44.39 34.52 -38.09
N ALA A 137 -43.47 34.78 -39.03
CA ALA A 137 -43.03 36.14 -39.35
C ALA A 137 -44.13 37.00 -40.00
N THR A 138 -45.03 36.42 -40.79
CA THR A 138 -46.15 37.17 -41.40
C THR A 138 -47.23 37.56 -40.39
N GLN A 139 -47.48 36.76 -39.35
CA GLN A 139 -48.46 37.09 -38.30
C GLN A 139 -47.99 38.20 -37.33
N LEU A 140 -46.67 38.38 -37.16
CA LEU A 140 -46.10 39.41 -36.29
C LEU A 140 -46.06 40.81 -36.93
N ILE A 141 -46.04 40.90 -38.27
CA ILE A 141 -46.04 42.18 -38.98
C ILE A 141 -47.42 42.86 -38.91
N ASP A 142 -48.52 42.09 -38.92
CA ASP A 142 -49.87 42.67 -38.79
C ASP A 142 -50.20 43.17 -37.38
N THR A 143 -49.53 42.65 -36.33
CA THR A 143 -49.82 43.03 -34.93
C THR A 143 -49.00 44.23 -34.41
N GLN A 144 -47.90 44.61 -35.07
CA GLN A 144 -47.10 45.77 -34.66
C GLN A 144 -47.57 47.11 -35.24
N ASN A 145 -48.35 47.12 -36.33
CA ASN A 145 -48.87 48.36 -36.91
C ASN A 145 -50.01 49.00 -36.08
N GLU A 146 -50.65 48.28 -35.15
CA GLU A 146 -51.70 48.85 -34.29
C GLU A 146 -51.20 49.47 -32.97
N LYS A 147 -49.95 49.21 -32.55
CA LYS A 147 -49.42 49.67 -31.24
C LYS A 147 -48.38 50.79 -31.30
N ALA A 148 -48.05 51.31 -32.49
CA ALA A 148 -47.03 52.34 -32.68
C ALA A 148 -47.50 53.80 -32.47
N LEU A 149 -48.70 54.05 -31.94
CA LEU A 149 -49.23 55.42 -31.76
C LEU A 149 -49.14 56.00 -30.34
N GLN A 150 -48.65 55.28 -29.32
CA GLN A 150 -48.54 55.82 -27.96
C GLN A 150 -47.36 55.22 -27.18
N ALA A 151 -46.17 55.82 -27.28
CA ALA A 151 -45.14 55.80 -26.23
C ALA A 151 -43.99 56.73 -26.64
N GLU A 152 -44.15 58.02 -26.31
CA GLU A 152 -43.12 59.05 -26.43
C GLU A 152 -42.27 59.08 -25.14
N VAL A 153 -40.97 58.85 -25.31
CA VAL A 153 -39.83 59.42 -24.57
C VAL A 153 -39.77 59.27 -23.04
N THR A 154 -38.89 58.38 -22.56
CA THR A 154 -37.98 58.69 -21.43
C THR A 154 -36.73 57.80 -21.49
N ALA A 155 -35.54 58.39 -21.60
CA ALA A 155 -34.25 57.69 -21.62
C ALA A 155 -33.64 57.62 -20.20
N PRO A 156 -32.98 56.51 -19.80
CA PRO A 156 -32.22 56.46 -18.56
C PRO A 156 -30.71 56.69 -18.77
N THR A 157 -30.16 57.33 -17.74
CA THR A 157 -28.82 57.88 -17.54
C THR A 157 -27.73 56.82 -17.36
N LEU A 158 -26.53 57.09 -17.90
CA LEU A 158 -25.28 56.34 -17.73
C LEU A 158 -24.77 56.43 -16.27
N VAL A 159 -24.28 55.32 -15.72
CA VAL A 159 -23.48 55.28 -14.48
C VAL A 159 -22.14 54.64 -14.81
N GLU A 160 -21.07 55.42 -14.74
CA GLU A 160 -19.68 54.96 -14.74
C GLU A 160 -19.28 54.53 -13.33
N VAL A 161 -18.60 53.39 -13.20
CA VAL A 161 -17.94 52.95 -11.97
C VAL A 161 -16.46 52.78 -12.28
N GLU A 162 -15.66 53.67 -11.71
CA GLU A 162 -14.20 53.68 -11.71
C GLU A 162 -13.74 53.00 -10.41
N THR A 163 -12.90 51.97 -10.49
CA THR A 163 -12.21 51.39 -9.33
C THR A 163 -10.73 51.21 -9.62
N ASP A 164 -9.95 52.06 -8.97
CA ASP A 164 -8.50 51.96 -8.77
C ASP A 164 -8.22 51.06 -7.55
N PRO A 165 -7.15 50.25 -7.57
CA PRO A 165 -6.35 50.13 -6.37
C PRO A 165 -4.85 50.04 -6.65
N ALA A 166 -4.16 51.18 -6.49
CA ALA A 166 -2.80 51.24 -6.00
C ALA A 166 -2.80 51.51 -4.47
N ASP A 167 -1.72 51.09 -3.80
CA ASP A 167 -1.40 51.24 -2.37
C ASP A 167 -2.07 50.30 -1.35
N ALA A 168 -1.30 49.34 -0.84
CA ALA A 168 -0.49 49.62 0.36
C ALA A 168 0.51 48.49 0.64
N LEU A 169 1.74 48.90 0.88
CA LEU A 169 2.95 48.14 1.21
C LEU A 169 3.15 48.06 2.74
N GLU A 170 4.20 47.33 3.14
CA GLU A 170 4.90 47.29 4.46
C GLU A 170 4.56 46.12 5.40
N GLN A 171 5.46 45.13 5.56
CA GLN A 171 6.71 45.09 6.34
C GLN A 171 6.53 45.10 7.87
N THR A 172 7.01 44.04 8.53
CA THR A 172 7.79 43.98 9.81
C THR A 172 7.84 42.51 10.27
N LYS A 173 9.01 41.84 10.30
CA LYS A 173 10.12 41.82 11.29
C LYS A 173 10.00 40.72 12.36
N ASP A 174 11.09 39.94 12.43
CA ASP A 174 11.74 39.30 13.58
C ASP A 174 10.92 38.85 14.80
N ASN A 175 11.04 37.57 15.14
CA ASN A 175 11.05 37.12 16.53
C ASN A 175 12.08 35.99 16.72
N SER A 176 13.30 36.40 17.09
CA SER A 176 14.24 35.59 17.85
C SER A 176 14.27 36.15 19.27
N LEU A 177 14.00 35.32 20.28
CA LEU A 177 14.50 35.40 21.67
C LEU A 177 13.61 34.52 22.54
N PHE A 178 14.17 33.47 23.14
CA PHE A 178 14.06 33.21 24.58
C PHE A 178 15.12 32.18 24.96
N GLN A 179 16.22 32.70 25.49
CA GLN A 179 17.17 31.97 26.33
C GLN A 179 16.80 32.19 27.80
N ASN A 180 17.10 31.16 28.60
CA ASN A 180 17.64 31.17 29.96
C ASN A 180 16.78 30.87 31.20
N ASN A 181 17.43 30.01 32.01
CA ASN A 181 17.35 29.77 33.45
C ASN A 181 16.27 28.76 33.89
N LYS A 182 16.59 27.72 34.68
CA LYS A 182 17.43 27.75 35.89
C LYS A 182 17.85 26.33 36.33
N GLU A 183 19.11 26.17 36.73
CA GLU A 183 19.59 25.08 37.58
C GLU A 183 18.81 25.03 38.90
N VAL A 184 18.46 23.82 39.35
CA VAL A 184 18.16 23.54 40.75
C VAL A 184 18.97 22.32 41.17
N ILE A 185 20.00 22.63 41.96
CA ILE A 185 20.77 21.72 42.80
C ILE A 185 19.87 21.31 43.97
N VAL A 186 19.70 20.02 44.21
CA VAL A 186 19.32 19.48 45.54
C VAL A 186 20.20 18.27 45.85
N GLN A 187 21.12 18.49 46.78
CA GLN A 187 21.77 17.48 47.62
C GLN A 187 20.76 16.92 48.63
N ASN A 188 20.81 15.61 48.89
CA ASN A 188 20.50 14.95 50.17
C ASN A 188 20.43 13.44 49.93
N GLN A 189 20.87 12.53 50.79
CA GLN A 189 21.74 12.51 51.95
C GLN A 189 22.02 11.03 52.16
N ASN A 190 23.22 10.68 52.60
CA ASN A 190 23.58 9.34 53.02
C ASN A 190 22.62 8.82 54.10
N THR A 191 22.25 7.54 54.02
CA THR A 191 21.91 6.78 55.22
C THR A 191 22.51 5.39 55.07
N GLU A 192 23.71 5.25 55.63
CA GLU A 192 24.20 3.96 56.09
C GLU A 192 23.25 3.47 57.18
N THR A 193 22.71 2.27 57.04
CA THR A 193 22.26 1.49 58.19
C THR A 193 22.63 0.05 57.93
N ASP A 194 23.58 -0.37 58.74
CA ASP A 194 24.24 -1.65 58.75
C ASP A 194 23.47 -2.60 59.69
N VAL A 195 23.69 -3.91 59.50
CA VAL A 195 23.47 -5.02 60.45
C VAL A 195 22.15 -5.83 60.41
N ASN A 196 22.29 -7.02 59.81
CA ASN A 196 21.78 -8.37 60.14
C ASN A 196 20.25 -8.61 60.27
N THR A 197 19.64 -9.62 59.65
CA THR A 197 19.93 -11.06 59.85
C THR A 197 19.09 -11.90 58.88
N THR A 198 19.75 -12.85 58.20
CA THR A 198 19.36 -14.23 57.80
C THR A 198 17.89 -14.58 57.48
N THR A 199 17.75 -15.45 56.46
CA THR A 199 16.55 -16.21 55.96
C THR A 199 15.82 -15.47 54.84
N GLN A 200 15.89 -15.83 53.56
CA GLN A 200 15.54 -17.12 52.96
C GLN A 200 16.29 -17.32 51.64
N LYS A 201 17.09 -18.38 51.60
CA LYS A 201 17.70 -18.93 50.40
C LYS A 201 16.69 -19.90 49.78
N ASN A 202 15.76 -19.41 48.94
CA ASN A 202 14.90 -20.27 48.10
C ASN A 202 14.11 -19.58 46.95
N ASN A 203 14.45 -18.35 46.53
CA ASN A 203 13.80 -17.69 45.37
C ASN A 203 14.73 -17.40 44.17
N SER A 204 15.99 -17.85 44.21
CA SER A 204 17.02 -17.44 43.25
C SER A 204 16.75 -17.81 41.78
N SER A 205 15.85 -18.76 41.50
CA SER A 205 15.54 -19.15 40.11
C SER A 205 14.50 -18.26 39.42
N LEU A 206 13.68 -17.53 40.19
CA LEU A 206 12.63 -16.66 39.64
C LEU A 206 13.17 -15.26 39.35
N ASP A 207 14.01 -14.72 40.24
CA ASP A 207 14.66 -13.43 40.06
C ASP A 207 15.67 -13.45 38.89
N GLU A 208 16.46 -14.53 38.74
CA GLU A 208 17.35 -14.68 37.57
C GLU A 208 16.59 -14.78 36.25
N LYS A 209 15.39 -15.37 36.25
CA LYS A 209 14.56 -15.47 35.05
C LYS A 209 13.98 -14.10 34.69
N LEU A 210 13.54 -13.34 35.68
CA LEU A 210 13.02 -11.99 35.51
C LEU A 210 14.09 -11.01 35.02
N GLU A 211 15.32 -11.11 35.53
CA GLU A 211 16.46 -10.32 35.06
C GLU A 211 16.84 -10.65 33.60
N LYS A 212 16.86 -11.94 33.23
CA LYS A 212 17.15 -12.36 31.85
C LYS A 212 16.07 -11.90 30.87
N GLU A 213 14.80 -12.00 31.25
CA GLU A 213 13.68 -11.50 30.41
C GLU A 213 13.74 -9.98 30.24
N ASN A 214 14.14 -9.24 31.27
CA ASN A 214 14.36 -7.80 31.18
C ASN A 214 15.53 -7.44 30.24
N LEU A 215 16.63 -8.21 30.24
CA LEU A 215 17.76 -7.95 29.34
C LEU A 215 17.42 -8.17 27.86
N LEU A 216 16.58 -9.16 27.56
CA LEU A 216 16.10 -9.43 26.20
C LEU A 216 15.18 -8.32 25.67
N ALA A 217 14.48 -7.61 26.55
CA ALA A 217 13.60 -6.50 26.18
C ALA A 217 14.36 -5.31 25.54
N TYR A 218 15.66 -5.19 25.80
CA TYR A 218 16.51 -4.11 25.28
C TYR A 218 17.51 -4.55 24.21
N GLN A 219 17.38 -5.78 23.68
CA GLN A 219 18.25 -6.22 22.60
C GLN A 219 17.77 -5.64 21.26
N PRO A 220 18.62 -4.89 20.53
CA PRO A 220 18.23 -4.32 19.24
C PRO A 220 18.04 -5.41 18.18
N ILE A 221 17.09 -5.20 17.28
CA ILE A 221 16.85 -6.08 16.13
C ILE A 221 17.67 -5.56 14.95
N GLU A 222 18.77 -6.24 14.64
CA GLU A 222 19.74 -5.82 13.60
C GLU A 222 19.06 -5.57 12.23
N GLU A 223 18.13 -6.43 11.83
CA GLU A 223 17.38 -6.30 10.58
C GLU A 223 16.59 -4.98 10.48
N LEU A 224 16.08 -4.47 11.61
CA LEU A 224 15.30 -3.23 11.68
C LEU A 224 16.22 -2.02 11.83
N GLU A 225 17.28 -2.12 12.64
CA GLU A 225 18.30 -1.06 12.77
C GLU A 225 18.90 -0.69 11.41
N ASN A 226 19.21 -1.69 10.58
CA ASN A 226 19.73 -1.50 9.23
C ASN A 226 18.74 -0.76 8.29
N LYS A 227 17.45 -0.77 8.62
CA LYS A 227 16.38 -0.14 7.83
C LYS A 227 15.96 1.24 8.34
N LEU A 228 16.32 1.63 9.57
CA LEU A 228 15.91 2.92 10.16
C LEU A 228 16.40 4.11 9.34
N ASN A 229 17.59 4.01 8.76
CA ASN A 229 18.23 5.10 8.01
C ASN A 229 17.95 5.03 6.49
N GLN A 230 17.10 4.12 6.04
CA GLN A 230 16.77 4.02 4.62
C GLN A 230 15.79 5.13 4.23
N ASN A 231 16.24 6.04 3.36
CA ASN A 231 15.39 7.09 2.82
C ASN A 231 14.28 6.49 1.95
N THR A 232 13.04 6.64 2.39
CA THR A 232 11.82 6.34 1.64
C THR A 232 11.36 7.58 0.89
N ARG A 233 10.90 7.40 -0.36
CA ARG A 233 10.27 8.46 -1.15
C ARG A 233 8.76 8.26 -1.06
N SER A 234 8.14 8.91 -0.09
CA SER A 234 6.68 8.93 0.08
C SER A 234 6.14 10.32 -0.19
N SER A 235 4.92 10.41 -0.71
CA SER A 235 4.16 11.67 -0.79
C SER A 235 3.67 12.14 0.59
N ILE A 236 3.67 11.23 1.57
CA ILE A 236 3.33 11.53 2.96
C ILE A 236 4.61 11.87 3.73
N ASN A 237 4.58 13.00 4.45
CA ASN A 237 5.67 13.43 5.32
C ASN A 237 5.25 13.32 6.79
N LEU A 238 5.99 12.51 7.56
CA LEU A 238 5.80 12.36 8.99
C LEU A 238 6.35 13.58 9.75
N GLN A 239 5.51 14.22 10.55
CA GLN A 239 5.87 15.33 11.43
C GLN A 239 6.23 14.86 12.85
N SER A 240 5.51 13.87 13.37
CA SER A 240 5.71 13.28 14.69
C SER A 240 5.38 11.78 14.66
N PRO A 241 6.04 10.91 15.45
CA PRO A 241 7.18 11.20 16.32
C PRO A 241 8.49 11.39 15.54
N ALA A 242 9.53 11.87 16.22
CA ALA A 242 10.88 11.80 15.70
C ALA A 242 11.32 10.34 15.49
N ILE A 243 12.26 10.11 14.57
CA ILE A 243 12.77 8.77 14.24
C ILE A 243 13.35 8.06 15.49
N PHE A 244 13.89 8.83 16.42
CA PHE A 244 14.48 8.33 17.66
C PHE A 244 13.83 9.01 18.87
N VAL A 245 13.18 8.23 19.73
CA VAL A 245 12.58 8.73 20.98
C VAL A 245 13.10 7.91 22.16
N GLU A 246 13.98 8.50 22.96
CA GLU A 246 14.68 7.79 24.05
C GLU A 246 13.85 7.61 25.33
N ASN A 247 12.72 8.29 25.46
CA ASN A 247 11.90 8.26 26.67
C ASN A 247 10.40 8.33 26.31
N TYR A 248 9.81 7.18 25.99
CA TYR A 248 8.36 7.08 25.88
C TYR A 248 7.72 7.15 27.27
N ASN A 249 6.95 8.22 27.50
CA ASN A 249 6.31 8.55 28.76
C ASN A 249 4.77 8.47 28.73
N LYS A 250 4.22 7.80 27.69
CA LYS A 250 2.80 7.61 27.32
C LYS A 250 2.31 8.58 26.23
N ASN A 251 1.38 8.09 25.40
CA ASN A 251 0.64 8.82 24.36
C ASN A 251 1.52 9.34 23.21
N MET A 252 2.12 8.42 22.45
CA MET A 252 2.89 8.79 21.26
C MET A 252 1.91 9.24 20.18
N ILE A 253 2.14 10.44 19.65
CA ILE A 253 1.30 11.03 18.61
C ILE A 253 2.02 10.87 17.28
N PHE A 254 1.35 10.16 16.37
CA PHE A 254 1.74 10.03 14.98
C PHE A 254 0.99 11.09 14.19
N GLU A 255 1.72 12.08 13.68
CA GLU A 255 1.17 13.18 12.91
C GLU A 255 1.91 13.25 11.59
N TRP A 256 1.17 13.29 10.49
CA TRP A 256 1.71 13.39 9.14
C TRP A 256 0.89 14.33 8.27
N THR A 257 1.52 14.81 7.21
CA THR A 257 0.92 15.65 6.17
C THR A 257 1.06 14.98 4.80
N GLY A 258 0.09 15.20 3.93
CA GLY A 258 0.01 14.59 2.60
C GLY A 258 -1.30 13.83 2.45
N THR A 259 -1.65 13.50 1.21
CA THR A 259 -2.84 12.72 0.87
C THR A 259 -2.41 11.39 0.28
N SER A 260 -2.99 10.31 0.77
CA SER A 260 -2.90 8.97 0.17
C SER A 260 -4.30 8.51 -0.18
N GLU A 261 -4.43 7.86 -1.34
CA GLU A 261 -5.66 7.15 -1.72
C GLU A 261 -5.75 5.79 -1.00
N GLU A 262 -4.62 5.28 -0.51
CA GLU A 262 -4.50 4.02 0.23
C GLU A 262 -4.63 4.25 1.74
N GLU A 263 -5.12 3.21 2.44
CA GLU A 263 -5.19 3.18 3.89
C GLU A 263 -3.78 3.21 4.51
N ILE A 264 -3.65 3.90 5.63
CA ILE A 264 -2.39 4.01 6.37
C ILE A 264 -2.43 3.03 7.55
N TYR A 265 -1.35 2.28 7.70
CA TYR A 265 -1.13 1.31 8.75
C TYR A 265 0.09 1.68 9.60
N LEU A 266 0.02 1.35 10.89
CA LEU A 266 1.14 1.42 11.83
C LEU A 266 1.42 0.04 12.37
N GLU A 267 2.67 -0.41 12.24
CA GLU A 267 3.16 -1.61 12.89
C GLU A 267 4.10 -1.22 14.02
N ILE A 268 3.85 -1.74 15.22
CA ILE A 268 4.72 -1.63 16.39
C ILE A 268 5.32 -3.01 16.65
N ILE A 269 6.65 -3.09 16.67
CA ILE A 269 7.41 -4.34 16.81
C ILE A 269 8.27 -4.25 18.06
N ASN A 270 8.13 -5.18 19.00
CA ASN A 270 8.98 -5.24 20.19
C ASN A 270 10.31 -6.01 19.91
N SER A 271 11.25 -5.98 20.84
CA SER A 271 12.53 -6.70 20.70
C SER A 271 12.37 -8.23 20.55
N LYS A 272 11.25 -8.80 21.01
CA LYS A 272 10.88 -10.22 20.85
C LYS A 272 10.30 -10.54 19.47
N LYS A 273 10.25 -9.56 18.55
CA LYS A 273 9.64 -9.65 17.21
C LYS A 273 8.13 -9.87 17.23
N GLU A 274 7.45 -9.53 18.31
CA GLU A 274 5.98 -9.51 18.37
C GLU A 274 5.49 -8.21 17.75
N THR A 275 4.53 -8.33 16.82
CA THR A 275 4.00 -7.21 16.05
C THR A 275 2.57 -6.90 16.45
N THR A 276 2.31 -5.62 16.75
CA THR A 276 0.95 -5.07 16.89
C THR A 276 0.66 -4.17 15.70
N LYS A 277 -0.40 -4.45 14.96
CA LYS A 277 -0.80 -3.69 13.77
C LYS A 277 -2.03 -2.83 14.05
N TYR A 278 -1.99 -1.60 13.59
CA TYR A 278 -3.10 -0.65 13.61
C TYR A 278 -3.42 -0.27 12.17
N GLU A 279 -4.71 -0.30 11.82
CA GLU A 279 -5.20 -0.08 10.45
C GLU A 279 -6.17 1.09 10.40
N ASN A 280 -6.39 1.65 9.21
CA ASN A 280 -7.31 2.77 8.97
C ASN A 280 -7.01 4.00 9.85
N LEU A 281 -5.74 4.41 9.88
CA LEU A 281 -5.29 5.49 10.72
C LEU A 281 -5.59 6.86 10.14
N GLU A 282 -6.12 7.76 10.98
CA GLU A 282 -6.28 9.18 10.69
C GLU A 282 -5.21 10.00 11.39
N SER A 283 -4.76 11.09 10.76
CA SER A 283 -3.79 12.04 11.34
C SER A 283 -4.52 13.13 12.12
N PRO A 284 -4.17 13.41 13.39
CA PRO A 284 -3.14 12.75 14.19
C PRO A 284 -3.65 11.47 14.89
N PHE A 285 -2.86 10.41 14.84
CA PHE A 285 -3.14 9.15 15.54
C PHE A 285 -2.46 9.11 16.90
N LYS A 286 -3.19 8.73 17.96
CA LYS A 286 -2.67 8.61 19.33
C LYS A 286 -2.51 7.15 19.72
N LEU A 287 -1.29 6.75 20.06
CA LEU A 287 -1.01 5.43 20.60
C LEU A 287 -1.36 5.39 22.10
N GLU A 288 -2.54 4.88 22.43
CA GLU A 288 -3.04 4.80 23.82
C GLU A 288 -2.59 3.51 24.55
N GLN A 289 -2.05 2.53 23.82
CA GLN A 289 -1.63 1.26 24.40
C GLN A 289 -0.51 1.45 25.41
N GLN A 290 -0.68 0.87 26.60
CA GLN A 290 0.40 0.74 27.57
C GLN A 290 1.33 -0.38 27.13
N LEU A 291 2.57 -0.02 26.80
CA LEU A 291 3.61 -0.95 26.38
C LEU A 291 4.45 -1.37 27.58
N GLU A 292 4.97 -2.59 27.53
CA GLU A 292 5.96 -3.08 28.49
C GLU A 292 7.30 -2.34 28.31
N LYS A 293 8.19 -2.47 29.30
CA LYS A 293 9.52 -1.87 29.21
C LYS A 293 10.34 -2.56 28.14
N GLY A 294 11.06 -1.81 27.31
CA GLY A 294 11.87 -2.36 26.23
C GLY A 294 12.07 -1.42 25.04
N ILE A 295 12.77 -1.92 24.03
CA ILE A 295 12.96 -1.25 22.74
C ILE A 295 11.83 -1.67 21.80
N TYR A 296 11.24 -0.67 21.15
CA TYR A 296 10.22 -0.85 20.14
C TYR A 296 10.62 -0.16 18.85
N TYR A 297 10.22 -0.78 17.74
CA TYR A 297 10.33 -0.23 16.41
C TYR A 297 8.93 0.08 15.90
N TRP A 298 8.81 1.13 15.10
CA TRP A 298 7.55 1.44 14.44
C TRP A 298 7.76 1.63 12.94
N ILE A 299 6.76 1.20 12.18
CA ILE A 299 6.71 1.31 10.72
C ILE A 299 5.36 1.90 10.35
N LEU A 300 5.39 3.09 9.75
CA LEU A 300 4.21 3.72 9.17
C LEU A 300 4.24 3.47 7.65
N GLN A 301 3.20 2.86 7.09
CA GLN A 301 3.17 2.41 5.71
C GLN A 301 1.75 2.40 5.13
N THR A 302 1.66 2.38 3.80
CA THR A 302 0.44 2.04 3.05
C THR A 302 0.60 0.63 2.45
N ASP A 303 -0.34 0.20 1.61
CA ASP A 303 -0.26 -1.09 0.92
C ASP A 303 0.89 -1.14 -0.08
N SER A 304 1.19 0.00 -0.72
CA SER A 304 2.21 0.08 -1.77
C SER A 304 3.58 0.56 -1.27
N GLU A 305 3.65 1.35 -0.20
CA GLU A 305 4.90 1.98 0.22
C GLU A 305 5.09 2.12 1.73
N VAL A 306 6.36 2.13 2.15
CA VAL A 306 6.71 2.50 3.52
C VAL A 306 6.94 4.00 3.60
N ILE A 307 6.13 4.67 4.42
CA ILE A 307 6.21 6.12 4.64
C ILE A 307 7.45 6.43 5.47
N LYS A 308 7.54 5.86 6.67
CA LYS A 308 8.65 6.12 7.61
C LYS A 308 8.84 4.98 8.61
N ARG A 309 10.04 4.91 9.18
CA ARG A 309 10.41 3.98 10.26
C ARG A 309 11.06 4.76 11.38
N GLY A 310 10.94 4.24 12.60
CA GLY A 310 11.68 4.76 13.74
C GLY A 310 11.74 3.76 14.88
N LYS A 311 12.35 4.20 15.98
CA LYS A 311 12.48 3.43 17.22
C LYS A 311 12.22 4.30 18.43
N PHE A 312 11.70 3.68 19.47
CA PHE A 312 11.57 4.31 20.77
C PHE A 312 11.85 3.35 21.92
N LEU A 313 12.18 3.92 23.07
CA LEU A 313 12.52 3.20 24.30
C LEU A 313 11.44 3.45 25.35
N VAL A 314 10.89 2.38 25.91
CA VAL A 314 9.96 2.40 27.04
C VAL A 314 10.72 2.01 28.31
N LYS A 315 10.75 2.90 29.31
CA LYS A 315 11.56 2.76 30.53
C LYS A 315 10.77 2.34 31.77
#